data_AF-A0AAD7Y0L6-F1
#
_entry.id   AF-A0AAD7Y0L6-F1
#
_cell.length_a   1.000
_cell.length_b   1.000
_cell.length_c   1.000
_cell.angle_alpha   90.00
_cell.angle_beta   90.00
_cell.angle_gamma   90.00
#
_symmetry.space_group_name_H-M   'P 1'
#
loop_
_entity.id
_entity.type
_entity.pdbx_description
1 polymer ?
#
loop_
_entity_poly.entity_id
_entity_poly.type
_entity_poly.pdbx_seq_one_letter_code
_entity_poly.pdbx_strand_id
1 'polypeptide(L)'
;MLPSLHAFLCDQDLGQYYDSFIRAGATDRDVPQLLHLNDNELNEFLSAVRMLPFHAVVLKKGLRVLRSKLDNEQQPASSSSSPPQQQQPPSTSHQHHHQRVGIDMILNNTSDTPTLSSTSCNNNNNNNHASGDMTNDAAQEASRDVIVLHATIYGKNSRRPLTKYENAINEASISLALENPSLLVNKGDLFEQAKKRLLENGYQYKRGRSRSKLIATTYPYQRQQSSDDDGKCSKRKLNAQRLSQQRQEKLNELQVKIKTVVERQQQHPEEMAQWEPTRQALMKQVSKIKSQERKHQWYERRKTERADSGFSEESFESSQDPSSSSSSQESTAPTSSQPEQPQPQQQQQEVYDDDETESEDEDEDMAMQQTCSSTPSSSAPTSPSSVTTHLSAPFYCNHPAYPRESAVRDHTSPYVNDYLQQRQ
;
A
#
# COMPACT_ATOMS: atom_id res chain seq x y z
N MET A 1 -18.67 33.91 -9.69
CA MET A 1 -19.69 34.12 -8.61
C MET A 1 -19.73 32.87 -7.75
N LEU A 2 -19.76 33.00 -6.42
CA LEU A 2 -19.82 31.84 -5.53
C LEU A 2 -21.23 31.21 -5.53
N PRO A 3 -21.35 29.87 -5.55
CA PRO A 3 -22.64 29.19 -5.44
C PRO A 3 -23.28 29.43 -4.08
N SER A 4 -24.62 29.37 -4.00
CA SER A 4 -25.31 29.30 -2.70
C SER A 4 -24.98 27.99 -1.98
N LEU A 5 -25.13 27.95 -0.65
CA LEU A 5 -24.89 26.75 0.14
C LEU A 5 -25.72 25.56 -0.37
N HIS A 6 -27.01 25.77 -0.63
CA HIS A 6 -27.87 24.72 -1.19
C HIS A 6 -27.35 24.20 -2.54
N ALA A 7 -26.99 25.09 -3.46
CA ALA A 7 -26.49 24.71 -4.79
C ALA A 7 -25.16 23.93 -4.70
N PHE A 8 -24.26 24.39 -3.82
CA PHE A 8 -22.98 23.72 -3.57
C PHE A 8 -23.18 22.32 -2.97
N LEU A 9 -24.07 22.16 -1.99
CA LEU A 9 -24.35 20.85 -1.40
C LEU A 9 -24.99 19.90 -2.40
N CYS A 10 -25.91 20.36 -3.26
CA CYS A 10 -26.49 19.53 -4.31
C CYS A 10 -25.46 19.08 -5.35
N ASP A 11 -24.54 19.95 -5.76
CA ASP A 11 -23.46 19.62 -6.71
C ASP A 11 -22.51 18.53 -6.17
N GLN A 12 -22.40 18.41 -4.85
CA GLN A 12 -21.57 17.40 -4.19
C GLN A 12 -22.37 16.15 -3.73
N ASP A 13 -23.63 16.00 -4.15
CA ASP A 13 -24.55 14.94 -3.69
C ASP A 13 -24.77 14.92 -2.15
N LEU A 14 -24.74 16.11 -1.54
CA LEU A 14 -24.91 16.35 -0.10
C LEU A 14 -26.15 17.18 0.24
N GLY A 15 -27.08 17.35 -0.70
CA GLY A 15 -28.28 18.18 -0.53
C GLY A 15 -29.12 17.80 0.70
N GLN A 16 -29.13 16.52 1.09
CA GLN A 16 -29.82 16.02 2.28
C GLN A 16 -29.33 16.64 3.61
N TYR A 17 -28.15 17.26 3.63
CA TYR A 17 -27.63 17.93 4.82
C TYR A 17 -28.06 19.40 4.93
N TYR A 18 -28.67 19.98 3.90
CA TYR A 18 -28.99 21.41 3.87
C TYR A 18 -29.73 21.90 5.12
N ASP A 19 -30.83 21.24 5.49
CA ASP A 19 -31.59 21.60 6.70
C ASP A 19 -30.76 21.49 7.98
N SER A 20 -29.79 20.57 8.03
CA SER A 20 -28.89 20.41 9.17
C SER A 20 -27.87 21.55 9.25
N PHE A 21 -27.41 22.07 8.12
CA PHE A 21 -26.59 23.30 8.08
C PHE A 21 -27.40 24.52 8.53
N ILE A 22 -28.62 24.68 8.04
CA ILE A 22 -29.50 25.80 8.44
C ILE A 22 -29.79 25.74 9.95
N ARG A 23 -30.09 24.56 10.49
CA ARG A 23 -30.28 24.37 11.94
C ARG A 23 -29.01 24.64 12.76
N ALA A 24 -27.83 24.41 12.19
CA ALA A 24 -26.56 24.75 12.79
C ALA A 24 -26.20 26.25 12.66
N GLY A 25 -27.10 27.07 12.09
CA GLY A 25 -26.94 28.51 11.97
C GLY A 25 -26.21 28.98 10.71
N ALA A 26 -25.87 28.07 9.79
CA ALA A 26 -25.33 28.46 8.49
C ALA A 26 -26.44 29.01 7.58
N THR A 27 -26.07 29.89 6.66
CA THR A 27 -26.95 30.50 5.66
C THR A 27 -26.47 30.20 4.25
N ASP A 28 -27.31 30.47 3.26
CA ASP A 28 -26.95 30.29 1.84
C ASP A 28 -25.75 31.12 1.39
N ARG A 29 -25.37 32.14 2.17
CA ARG A 29 -24.26 33.05 1.87
C ARG A 29 -22.96 32.67 2.58
N ASP A 30 -22.94 31.58 3.35
CA ASP A 30 -21.80 31.21 4.21
C ASP A 30 -20.78 30.25 3.58
N VAL A 31 -20.94 29.91 2.29
CA VAL A 31 -19.93 29.16 1.54
C VAL A 31 -18.53 29.80 1.59
N PRO A 32 -18.35 31.14 1.45
CA PRO A 32 -17.05 31.77 1.65
C PRO A 32 -16.47 31.54 3.05
N GLN A 33 -17.30 31.57 4.10
CA GLN A 33 -16.87 31.41 5.49
C GLN A 33 -16.40 29.97 5.71
N LEU A 34 -17.13 28.98 5.17
CA LEU A 34 -16.73 27.56 5.19
C LEU A 34 -15.38 27.33 4.48
N LEU A 35 -15.05 28.12 3.46
CA LEU A 35 -13.74 28.05 2.79
C LEU A 35 -12.59 28.59 3.64
N HIS A 36 -12.84 29.42 4.66
CA HIS A 36 -11.80 29.98 5.53
C HIS A 36 -11.59 29.18 6.83
N LEU A 37 -12.51 28.27 7.17
CA LEU A 37 -12.35 27.40 8.33
C LEU A 37 -11.11 26.52 8.18
N ASN A 38 -10.35 26.38 9.27
CA ASN A 38 -9.29 25.38 9.32
C ASN A 38 -9.88 23.97 9.44
N ASP A 39 -9.05 22.93 9.25
CA ASP A 39 -9.53 21.56 9.23
C ASP A 39 -10.17 21.11 10.56
N ASN A 40 -9.71 21.69 11.68
CA ASN A 40 -10.21 21.38 13.02
C ASN A 40 -11.58 22.02 13.28
N GLU A 41 -11.72 23.32 13.03
CA GLU A 41 -12.98 24.07 13.11
C GLU A 41 -14.04 23.48 12.17
N LEU A 42 -13.62 23.12 10.95
CA LEU A 42 -14.50 22.48 9.99
C LEU A 42 -14.96 21.11 10.52
N ASN A 43 -14.08 20.30 11.10
CA ASN A 43 -14.48 19.02 11.70
C ASN A 43 -15.46 19.20 12.87
N GLU A 44 -15.23 20.19 13.73
CA GLU A 44 -16.12 20.52 14.84
C GLU A 44 -17.51 20.94 14.32
N PHE A 45 -17.55 21.83 13.34
CA PHE A 45 -18.78 22.26 12.68
C PHE A 45 -19.53 21.09 12.03
N LEU A 46 -18.83 20.21 11.30
CA LEU A 46 -19.45 19.04 10.66
C LEU A 46 -19.98 18.01 11.68
N SER A 47 -19.35 17.94 12.86
CA SER A 47 -19.85 17.16 13.99
C SER A 47 -21.17 17.74 14.53
N ALA A 48 -21.27 19.06 14.66
CA ALA A 48 -22.50 19.74 15.07
C ALA A 48 -23.66 19.54 14.07
N VAL A 49 -23.35 19.51 12.77
CA VAL A 49 -24.29 19.18 11.69
C VAL A 49 -24.69 17.69 11.68
N ARG A 50 -24.02 16.85 12.48
CA ARG A 50 -24.17 15.38 12.52
C ARG A 50 -23.92 14.71 11.17
N MET A 51 -22.91 15.20 10.46
CA MET A 51 -22.55 14.66 9.16
C MET A 51 -21.80 13.34 9.33
N LEU A 52 -22.12 12.36 8.48
CA LEU A 52 -21.38 11.09 8.48
C LEU A 52 -19.93 11.33 8.04
N PRO A 53 -18.94 10.61 8.61
CA PRO A 53 -17.52 10.82 8.29
C PRO A 53 -17.22 10.71 6.78
N PHE A 54 -17.89 9.81 6.06
CA PHE A 54 -17.71 9.66 4.61
C PHE A 54 -18.15 10.90 3.84
N HIS A 55 -19.28 11.50 4.21
CA HIS A 55 -19.81 12.71 3.58
C HIS A 55 -18.98 13.95 3.92
N ALA A 56 -18.43 14.02 5.14
CA ALA A 56 -17.49 15.07 5.53
C ALA A 56 -16.25 15.11 4.61
N VAL A 57 -15.72 13.95 4.21
CA VAL A 57 -14.60 13.86 3.26
C VAL A 57 -15.00 14.39 1.88
N VAL A 58 -16.20 14.07 1.40
CA VAL A 58 -16.72 14.57 0.12
C VAL A 58 -16.86 16.09 0.15
N LEU A 59 -17.45 16.65 1.23
CA LEU A 59 -17.58 18.10 1.41
C LEU A 59 -16.21 18.80 1.42
N LYS A 60 -15.26 18.29 2.21
CA LYS A 60 -13.88 18.83 2.29
C LYS A 60 -13.21 18.85 0.93
N LYS A 61 -13.37 17.77 0.15
CA LYS A 61 -12.86 17.70 -1.22
C LYS A 61 -13.53 18.74 -2.11
N GLY A 62 -14.85 18.89 -2.04
CA GLY A 62 -15.60 19.90 -2.78
C GLY A 62 -15.15 21.34 -2.46
N LEU A 63 -14.93 21.65 -1.17
CA LEU A 63 -14.43 22.94 -0.71
C LEU A 63 -13.01 23.21 -1.22
N ARG A 64 -12.13 22.21 -1.21
CA ARG A 64 -10.77 22.33 -1.76
C ARG A 64 -10.78 22.64 -3.25
N VAL A 65 -11.62 21.95 -4.03
CA VAL A 65 -11.79 22.21 -5.47
C VAL A 65 -12.35 23.62 -5.72
N LEU A 66 -13.31 24.06 -4.92
CA LEU A 66 -13.88 25.39 -5.03
C LEU A 66 -12.83 26.49 -4.72
N ARG A 67 -11.97 26.27 -3.72
CA ARG A 67 -10.84 27.17 -3.41
C ARG A 67 -9.89 27.31 -4.60
N SER A 68 -9.46 26.20 -5.18
CA SER A 68 -8.57 26.21 -6.35
C SER A 68 -9.18 26.92 -7.58
N LYS A 69 -10.50 26.83 -7.76
CA LYS A 69 -11.19 27.57 -8.85
C LYS A 69 -11.14 29.08 -8.64
N LEU A 70 -11.27 29.55 -7.39
CA LEU A 70 -11.22 30.98 -7.06
C LEU A 70 -9.81 31.57 -7.25
N ASP A 71 -8.79 30.81 -6.85
CA ASP A 71 -7.39 31.24 -7.00
C ASP A 71 -7.02 31.40 -8.49
N ASN A 72 -7.55 30.53 -9.35
CA ASN A 72 -7.34 30.60 -10.80
C ASN A 72 -8.07 31.77 -11.47
N GLU A 73 -9.24 32.19 -11.00
CA GLU A 73 -9.94 33.37 -11.53
C GLU A 73 -9.27 34.70 -11.13
N GLN A 74 -8.49 34.71 -10.05
CA GLN A 74 -7.81 35.92 -9.56
C GLN A 74 -6.46 36.21 -10.21
N GLN A 75 -5.94 35.35 -11.10
CA GLN A 75 -4.80 35.73 -11.94
C GLN A 75 -5.28 36.60 -13.10
N PRO A 76 -5.06 37.94 -13.08
CA PRO A 76 -5.37 38.77 -14.22
C PRO A 76 -4.56 38.30 -15.42
N ALA A 77 -5.20 38.23 -16.60
CA ALA A 77 -4.60 37.91 -17.89
C ALA A 77 -3.63 39.00 -18.39
N SER A 78 -2.72 39.47 -17.54
CA SER A 78 -1.71 40.47 -17.85
C SER A 78 -0.39 39.79 -18.23
N SER A 79 -0.30 39.30 -19.47
CA SER A 79 1.00 39.17 -20.18
C SER A 79 0.82 38.70 -21.64
N SER A 80 0.34 39.60 -22.50
CA SER A 80 0.57 39.48 -23.95
C SER A 80 0.87 40.85 -24.58
N SER A 81 1.72 41.65 -23.94
CA SER A 81 2.33 42.83 -24.56
C SER A 81 3.83 42.82 -24.31
N SER A 82 4.54 42.19 -25.24
CA SER A 82 5.99 42.31 -25.38
C SER A 82 6.37 43.75 -25.73
N PRO A 83 7.26 44.43 -24.99
CA PRO A 83 7.92 45.63 -25.48
C PRO A 83 9.14 45.26 -26.36
N PRO A 84 9.49 46.10 -27.35
CA PRO A 84 10.60 45.82 -28.26
C PRO A 84 11.96 45.94 -27.57
N GLN A 85 12.83 44.99 -27.89
CA GLN A 85 14.22 44.90 -27.46
C GLN A 85 15.01 46.19 -27.75
N GLN A 86 15.66 46.74 -26.73
CA GLN A 86 16.85 47.56 -26.90
C GLN A 86 18.07 46.77 -26.41
N GLN A 87 19.01 46.56 -27.34
CA GLN A 87 20.23 45.79 -27.20
C GLN A 87 21.24 46.48 -26.26
N GLN A 88 21.87 45.73 -25.36
CA GLN A 88 23.21 46.03 -24.83
C GLN A 88 24.04 44.73 -24.62
N PRO A 89 25.39 44.82 -24.73
CA PRO A 89 26.28 43.69 -25.04
C PRO A 89 26.76 42.88 -23.80
N PRO A 90 27.36 41.69 -24.01
CA PRO A 90 27.61 40.72 -22.95
C PRO A 90 28.91 40.98 -22.18
N SER A 91 28.80 41.05 -20.86
CA SER A 91 29.94 40.91 -19.95
C SER A 91 30.04 39.47 -19.46
N THR A 92 31.14 38.84 -19.86
CA THR A 92 31.72 37.60 -19.34
C THR A 92 31.86 37.61 -17.82
N SER A 93 31.31 36.62 -17.10
CA SER A 93 31.99 35.96 -15.98
C SER A 93 31.20 34.79 -15.36
N HIS A 94 31.88 33.63 -15.27
CA HIS A 94 31.73 32.54 -14.29
C HIS A 94 30.65 31.47 -14.50
N GLN A 95 31.11 30.37 -15.11
CA GLN A 95 30.56 29.02 -14.98
C GLN A 95 30.58 28.57 -13.51
N HIS A 96 29.41 28.29 -12.93
CA HIS A 96 29.27 27.26 -11.91
C HIS A 96 28.36 26.15 -12.47
N HIS A 97 28.97 24.99 -12.66
CA HIS A 97 28.35 23.77 -13.17
C HIS A 97 27.50 23.14 -12.06
N HIS A 98 26.17 23.33 -12.13
CA HIS A 98 25.22 22.48 -11.41
C HIS A 98 24.42 21.67 -12.41
N GLN A 99 24.69 20.37 -12.38
CA GLN A 99 24.04 19.35 -13.18
C GLN A 99 22.61 19.16 -12.65
N ARG A 100 21.64 19.82 -13.28
CA ARG A 100 20.22 19.64 -13.02
C ARG A 100 19.67 18.66 -14.06
N VAL A 101 19.25 17.50 -13.61
CA VAL A 101 18.60 16.46 -14.41
C VAL A 101 17.18 16.95 -14.70
N GLY A 102 16.97 17.54 -15.87
CA GLY A 102 15.66 17.83 -16.43
C GLY A 102 15.29 16.72 -17.41
N ILE A 103 14.28 15.93 -17.05
CA ILE A 103 13.65 14.95 -17.94
C ILE A 103 12.63 15.73 -18.79
N ASP A 104 13.08 16.24 -19.92
CA ASP A 104 12.19 16.66 -21.01
C ASP A 104 12.03 15.48 -21.98
N MET A 105 10.83 14.90 -22.00
CA MET A 105 10.43 13.91 -23.00
C MET A 105 10.18 14.60 -24.34
N ILE A 106 11.20 14.60 -25.20
CA ILE A 106 11.04 14.83 -26.64
C ILE A 106 10.69 13.49 -27.29
N LEU A 107 9.43 13.37 -27.73
CA LEU A 107 8.97 12.31 -28.63
C LEU A 107 9.58 12.52 -30.01
N ASN A 108 10.74 11.92 -30.26
CA ASN A 108 11.22 11.71 -31.62
C ASN A 108 10.80 10.31 -32.09
N ASN A 109 9.91 10.35 -33.07
CA ASN A 109 9.41 9.25 -33.86
C ASN A 109 10.48 8.88 -34.92
N THR A 110 11.33 7.90 -34.62
CA THR A 110 12.22 7.27 -35.61
C THR A 110 11.79 5.83 -35.81
N SER A 111 11.13 5.59 -36.93
CA SER A 111 10.89 4.29 -37.51
C SER A 111 12.22 3.70 -38.01
N ASP A 112 12.83 2.85 -37.20
CA ASP A 112 13.91 1.96 -37.64
C ASP A 112 13.52 0.50 -37.38
N THR A 113 13.48 -0.23 -38.48
CA THR A 113 13.19 -1.66 -38.61
C THR A 113 14.46 -2.46 -38.31
N PRO A 114 14.47 -3.41 -37.35
CA PRO A 114 15.58 -4.33 -37.21
C PRO A 114 15.39 -5.53 -38.13
N THR A 115 16.19 -5.58 -39.19
CA THR A 115 16.43 -6.76 -40.01
C THR A 115 17.19 -7.80 -39.17
N LEU A 116 16.50 -8.85 -38.71
CA LEU A 116 17.15 -9.99 -38.06
C LEU A 116 17.35 -11.13 -39.06
N SER A 117 18.63 -11.50 -39.18
CA SER A 117 19.16 -12.65 -39.91
C SER A 117 18.69 -13.96 -39.26
N SER A 118 18.04 -14.77 -40.09
CA SER A 118 17.54 -16.11 -39.78
C SER A 118 18.66 -17.15 -39.77
N THR A 119 18.92 -17.76 -38.60
CA THR A 119 19.72 -18.98 -38.48
C THR A 119 18.80 -20.18 -38.70
N SER A 120 18.98 -20.83 -39.84
CA SER A 120 18.30 -22.05 -40.28
C SER A 120 18.81 -23.27 -39.51
N CYS A 121 17.92 -24.00 -38.83
CA CYS A 121 18.17 -25.38 -38.42
C CYS A 121 17.19 -26.32 -39.15
N ASN A 122 17.81 -27.08 -40.05
CA ASN A 122 17.29 -28.09 -40.94
C ASN A 122 16.70 -29.28 -40.16
N ASN A 123 15.48 -29.71 -40.47
CA ASN A 123 15.05 -31.07 -40.15
C ASN A 123 14.20 -31.64 -41.29
N ASN A 124 14.80 -32.58 -42.01
CA ASN A 124 14.21 -33.36 -43.09
C ASN A 124 13.08 -34.24 -42.56
N ASN A 125 11.90 -34.17 -43.20
CA ASN A 125 11.12 -35.37 -43.40
C ASN A 125 10.37 -35.31 -44.74
N ASN A 126 10.73 -36.25 -45.62
CA ASN A 126 10.10 -36.51 -46.90
C ASN A 126 8.68 -37.03 -46.68
N ASN A 127 7.70 -36.43 -47.36
CA ASN A 127 6.68 -37.19 -48.07
C ASN A 127 6.07 -36.35 -49.19
N ASN A 128 6.31 -36.83 -50.42
CA ASN A 128 5.74 -36.34 -51.65
C ASN A 128 4.22 -36.60 -51.67
N HIS A 129 3.42 -35.55 -51.79
CA HIS A 129 2.17 -35.64 -52.56
C HIS A 129 1.74 -34.26 -53.11
N ALA A 130 1.68 -34.21 -54.43
CA ALA A 130 0.81 -33.39 -55.29
C ALA A 130 0.79 -31.85 -55.11
N SER A 131 1.61 -31.22 -55.95
CA SER A 131 1.39 -29.97 -56.68
C SER A 131 0.00 -29.31 -56.55
N GLY A 132 -0.17 -28.51 -55.51
CA GLY A 132 -1.22 -27.51 -55.38
C GLY A 132 -0.61 -26.24 -54.80
N ASP A 133 -0.51 -25.20 -55.62
CA ASP A 133 -0.42 -23.78 -55.24
C ASP A 133 0.18 -23.46 -53.84
N MET A 134 1.49 -23.69 -53.67
CA MET A 134 2.20 -23.65 -52.37
C MET A 134 2.73 -22.25 -51.94
N THR A 135 2.49 -21.19 -52.71
CA THR A 135 3.13 -19.88 -52.43
C THR A 135 2.34 -18.97 -51.49
N ASN A 136 1.09 -19.29 -51.15
CA ASN A 136 0.27 -18.46 -50.25
C ASN A 136 0.43 -18.81 -48.77
N ASP A 137 0.81 -20.04 -48.41
CA ASP A 137 0.85 -20.47 -47.00
C ASP A 137 2.01 -19.83 -46.23
N ALA A 138 3.18 -19.66 -46.87
CA ALA A 138 4.34 -19.06 -46.22
C ALA A 138 4.12 -17.59 -45.82
N ALA A 139 3.39 -16.84 -46.65
CA ALA A 139 3.06 -15.44 -46.36
C ALA A 139 2.02 -15.30 -45.23
N GLN A 140 1.06 -16.23 -45.16
CA GLN A 140 0.07 -16.27 -44.07
C GLN A 140 0.71 -16.62 -42.73
N GLU A 141 1.67 -17.56 -42.72
CA GLU A 141 2.36 -17.95 -41.49
C GLU A 141 3.23 -16.81 -40.93
N ALA A 142 3.94 -16.09 -41.78
CA ALA A 142 4.70 -14.91 -41.36
C ALA A 142 3.79 -13.82 -40.75
N SER A 143 2.58 -13.63 -41.30
CA SER A 143 1.59 -12.71 -40.73
C SER A 143 1.05 -13.20 -39.38
N ARG A 144 0.83 -14.51 -39.24
CA ARG A 144 0.38 -15.17 -38.00
C ARG A 144 1.38 -14.95 -36.85
N ASP A 145 2.67 -15.13 -37.11
CA ASP A 145 3.71 -14.96 -36.09
C ASP A 145 3.78 -13.53 -35.54
N VAL A 146 3.60 -12.53 -36.41
CA VAL A 146 3.53 -11.13 -36.00
C VAL A 146 2.31 -10.92 -35.10
N ILE A 147 1.14 -11.46 -35.47
CA ILE A 147 -0.08 -11.36 -34.65
C ILE A 147 0.14 -12.01 -33.28
N VAL A 148 0.72 -13.22 -33.23
CA VAL A 148 0.99 -13.94 -31.98
C VAL A 148 1.90 -13.13 -31.06
N LEU A 149 2.99 -12.58 -31.61
CA LEU A 149 3.95 -11.77 -30.87
C LEU A 149 3.30 -10.52 -30.27
N HIS A 150 2.45 -9.84 -31.04
CA HIS A 150 1.77 -8.63 -30.59
C HIS A 150 0.65 -8.92 -29.58
N ALA A 151 -0.15 -9.97 -29.81
CA ALA A 151 -1.30 -10.38 -28.99
C ALA A 151 -0.91 -10.96 -27.63
N THR A 152 0.33 -11.42 -27.46
CA THR A 152 0.83 -11.93 -26.18
C THR A 152 0.73 -10.84 -25.09
N ILE A 153 0.08 -11.12 -23.96
CA ILE A 153 -0.14 -10.15 -22.87
C ILE A 153 0.94 -10.25 -21.81
N TYR A 154 1.22 -11.47 -21.34
CA TYR A 154 2.19 -11.76 -20.29
C TYR A 154 3.45 -12.44 -20.84
N GLY A 155 4.60 -12.20 -20.20
CA GLY A 155 5.81 -12.98 -20.43
C GLY A 155 6.79 -12.46 -21.49
N LYS A 156 6.51 -11.35 -22.18
CA LYS A 156 7.36 -10.84 -23.29
C LYS A 156 8.87 -10.74 -22.96
N ASN A 157 9.21 -10.38 -21.72
CA ASN A 157 10.60 -10.24 -21.26
C ASN A 157 10.89 -11.03 -19.96
N SER A 158 10.01 -11.95 -19.57
CA SER A 158 10.15 -12.62 -18.28
C SER A 158 10.82 -13.98 -18.42
N ARG A 159 11.83 -14.23 -17.58
CA ARG A 159 12.44 -15.56 -17.45
C ARG A 159 11.64 -16.49 -16.54
N ARG A 160 10.63 -15.98 -15.83
CA ARG A 160 9.81 -16.80 -14.93
C ARG A 160 8.82 -17.63 -15.73
N PRO A 161 8.50 -18.87 -15.30
CA PRO A 161 7.40 -19.61 -15.90
C PRO A 161 6.08 -18.86 -15.68
N LEU A 162 5.28 -18.78 -16.73
CA LEU A 162 3.94 -18.20 -16.67
C LEU A 162 3.02 -19.08 -15.82
N THR A 163 2.15 -18.43 -15.04
CA THR A 163 1.10 -19.12 -14.30
C THR A 163 0.04 -19.68 -15.25
N LYS A 164 -0.76 -20.65 -14.77
CA LYS A 164 -1.85 -21.23 -15.56
C LYS A 164 -2.83 -20.19 -16.10
N TYR A 165 -3.11 -19.14 -15.32
CA TYR A 165 -3.98 -18.04 -15.73
C TYR A 165 -3.35 -17.20 -16.84
N GLU A 166 -2.06 -16.89 -16.72
CA GLU A 166 -1.34 -16.07 -17.71
C GLU A 166 -1.25 -16.78 -19.06
N ASN A 167 -0.97 -18.09 -19.05
CA ASN A 167 -1.00 -18.91 -20.28
C ASN A 167 -2.38 -18.90 -20.93
N ALA A 168 -3.44 -19.14 -20.15
CA ALA A 168 -4.80 -19.18 -20.66
C ALA A 168 -5.27 -17.80 -21.19
N ILE A 169 -4.82 -16.69 -20.59
CA ILE A 169 -5.07 -15.35 -21.13
C ILE A 169 -4.34 -15.13 -22.45
N ASN A 170 -3.06 -15.51 -22.55
CA ASN A 170 -2.29 -15.37 -23.79
C ASN A 170 -2.91 -16.20 -24.92
N GLU A 171 -3.33 -17.44 -24.64
CA GLU A 171 -4.04 -18.28 -25.61
C GLU A 171 -5.33 -17.60 -26.10
N ALA A 172 -6.16 -17.09 -25.18
CA ALA A 172 -7.41 -16.42 -25.53
C ALA A 172 -7.17 -15.13 -26.32
N SER A 173 -6.16 -14.32 -25.96
CA SER A 173 -5.86 -13.07 -26.68
C SER A 173 -5.31 -13.33 -28.08
N ILE A 174 -4.48 -14.36 -28.24
CA ILE A 174 -3.97 -14.79 -29.55
C ILE A 174 -5.12 -15.25 -30.44
N SER A 175 -6.02 -16.10 -29.95
CA SER A 175 -7.19 -16.54 -30.73
C SER A 175 -8.06 -15.36 -31.18
N LEU A 176 -8.37 -14.43 -30.28
CA LEU A 176 -9.17 -13.23 -30.62
C LEU A 176 -8.46 -12.32 -31.63
N ALA A 177 -7.13 -12.17 -31.54
CA ALA A 177 -6.37 -11.34 -32.47
C ALA A 177 -6.22 -12.00 -33.85
N LEU A 178 -6.21 -13.34 -33.93
CA LEU A 178 -6.24 -14.06 -35.20
C LEU A 178 -7.61 -13.95 -35.88
N GLU A 179 -8.70 -13.97 -35.10
CA GLU A 179 -10.06 -13.74 -35.62
C GLU A 179 -10.26 -12.28 -36.06
N ASN A 180 -9.75 -11.33 -35.27
CA ASN A 180 -9.88 -9.90 -35.55
C ASN A 180 -8.57 -9.13 -35.26
N PRO A 181 -7.73 -8.91 -36.29
CA PRO A 181 -6.46 -8.20 -36.14
C PRO A 181 -6.58 -6.75 -35.66
N SER A 182 -7.74 -6.10 -35.81
CA SER A 182 -7.94 -4.71 -35.38
C SER A 182 -7.87 -4.53 -33.86
N LEU A 183 -8.10 -5.59 -33.09
CA LEU A 183 -7.99 -5.59 -31.63
C LEU A 183 -6.55 -5.37 -31.14
N LEU A 184 -5.54 -5.58 -31.98
CA LEU A 184 -4.14 -5.33 -31.63
C LEU A 184 -3.84 -3.84 -31.40
N VAL A 185 -4.63 -2.94 -31.99
CA VAL A 185 -4.49 -1.48 -31.80
C VAL A 185 -4.84 -1.09 -30.36
N ASN A 186 -5.90 -1.69 -29.81
CA ASN A 186 -6.39 -1.43 -28.46
C ASN A 186 -6.12 -2.63 -27.54
N LYS A 187 -4.88 -2.73 -27.03
CA LYS A 187 -4.47 -3.84 -26.16
C LYS A 187 -5.32 -3.97 -24.88
N GLY A 188 -5.90 -2.87 -24.40
CA GLY A 188 -6.85 -2.86 -23.27
C GLY A 188 -8.11 -3.66 -23.58
N ASP A 189 -8.79 -3.35 -24.69
CA ASP A 189 -10.01 -4.03 -25.12
C ASP A 189 -9.76 -5.51 -25.42
N LEU A 190 -8.64 -5.83 -26.07
CA LEU A 190 -8.21 -7.22 -26.32
C LEU A 190 -8.07 -8.01 -25.01
N PHE A 191 -7.48 -7.39 -23.98
CA PHE A 191 -7.31 -8.04 -22.68
C PHE A 191 -8.63 -8.27 -21.94
N GLU A 192 -9.56 -7.32 -22.00
CA GLU A 192 -10.91 -7.49 -21.42
C GLU A 192 -11.70 -8.59 -22.13
N GLN A 193 -11.66 -8.62 -23.46
CA GLN A 193 -12.31 -9.68 -24.24
C GLN A 193 -11.66 -11.05 -23.98
N ALA A 194 -10.33 -11.11 -23.85
CA ALA A 194 -9.64 -12.36 -23.50
C ALA A 194 -10.07 -12.89 -22.12
N LYS A 195 -10.22 -12.03 -21.11
CA LYS A 195 -10.78 -12.42 -19.80
C LYS A 195 -12.20 -12.95 -19.91
N LYS A 196 -13.05 -12.27 -20.68
CA LYS A 196 -14.43 -12.68 -20.91
C LYS A 196 -14.47 -14.06 -21.57
N ARG A 197 -13.72 -14.26 -22.64
CA ARG A 197 -13.60 -15.54 -23.38
C ARG A 197 -13.09 -16.67 -22.47
N LEU A 198 -12.12 -16.36 -21.62
CA LEU A 198 -11.57 -17.30 -20.66
C LEU A 198 -12.62 -17.76 -19.61
N LEU A 199 -13.46 -16.84 -19.13
CA LEU A 199 -14.57 -17.19 -18.22
C LEU A 199 -15.69 -17.97 -18.91
N GLU A 200 -16.04 -17.59 -20.15
CA GLU A 200 -17.01 -18.33 -20.98
C GLU A 200 -16.57 -19.77 -21.23
N ASN A 201 -15.27 -19.98 -21.44
CA ASN A 201 -14.66 -21.30 -21.58
C ASN A 201 -14.56 -22.08 -20.25
N GLY A 202 -15.17 -21.57 -19.17
CA GLY A 202 -15.25 -22.25 -17.89
C GLY A 202 -13.95 -22.22 -17.09
N TYR A 203 -13.05 -21.28 -17.36
CA TYR A 203 -11.85 -21.14 -16.55
C TYR A 203 -12.24 -20.79 -15.11
N GLN A 204 -11.96 -21.71 -14.19
CA GLN A 204 -12.17 -21.51 -12.78
C GLN A 204 -10.91 -20.91 -12.18
N TYR A 205 -11.04 -19.69 -11.64
CA TYR A 205 -10.00 -19.17 -10.76
C TYR A 205 -9.73 -20.17 -9.65
N LYS A 206 -8.45 -20.38 -9.33
CA LYS A 206 -8.07 -21.10 -8.12
C LYS A 206 -8.57 -20.30 -6.93
N ARG A 207 -9.82 -20.53 -6.53
CA ARG A 207 -10.38 -20.00 -5.29
C ARG A 207 -9.47 -20.55 -4.22
N GLY A 208 -8.67 -19.68 -3.61
CA GLY A 208 -7.74 -20.09 -2.57
C GLY A 208 -8.51 -20.98 -1.62
N ARG A 209 -8.07 -22.24 -1.43
CA ARG A 209 -8.62 -23.05 -0.36
C ARG A 209 -8.41 -22.21 0.89
N SER A 210 -9.50 -21.68 1.45
CA SER A 210 -9.40 -20.86 2.65
C SER A 210 -8.58 -21.66 3.65
N ARG A 211 -7.46 -21.09 4.11
CA ARG A 211 -6.47 -21.81 4.93
C ARG A 211 -7.11 -22.35 6.22
N SER A 212 -8.29 -21.86 6.60
CA SER A 212 -9.09 -22.35 7.72
C SER A 212 -9.84 -23.67 7.49
N LYS A 213 -9.94 -24.20 6.26
CA LYS A 213 -10.60 -25.51 6.00
C LYS A 213 -9.65 -26.72 5.99
N LEU A 214 -8.33 -26.53 6.08
CA LEU A 214 -7.35 -27.63 6.04
C LEU A 214 -7.20 -28.41 7.35
N ILE A 215 -7.79 -27.94 8.45
CA ILE A 215 -7.71 -28.63 9.76
C ILE A 215 -8.93 -29.54 10.00
N ALA A 216 -10.02 -29.37 9.25
CA ALA A 216 -11.30 -30.01 9.59
C ALA A 216 -11.51 -31.43 9.02
N THR A 217 -10.60 -31.97 8.22
CA THR A 217 -10.88 -33.20 7.43
C THR A 217 -10.07 -34.44 7.79
N THR A 218 -9.17 -34.39 8.78
CA THR A 218 -8.36 -35.58 9.11
C THR A 218 -8.77 -36.35 10.36
N TYR A 219 -9.67 -35.87 11.22
CA TYR A 219 -10.14 -36.67 12.36
C TYR A 219 -11.62 -36.43 12.69
N PRO A 220 -12.51 -37.44 12.52
CA PRO A 220 -13.87 -37.41 13.04
C PRO A 220 -13.86 -37.78 14.54
N TYR A 221 -13.18 -37.00 15.37
CA TYR A 221 -13.24 -37.16 16.83
C TYR A 221 -13.75 -35.88 17.47
N GLN A 222 -14.99 -35.96 17.96
CA GLN A 222 -15.58 -35.15 19.02
C GLN A 222 -15.12 -33.69 19.07
N ARG A 223 -15.84 -32.85 18.30
CA ARG A 223 -15.87 -31.40 18.50
C ARG A 223 -16.55 -31.12 19.84
N GLN A 224 -15.81 -31.30 20.94
CA GLN A 224 -16.13 -30.61 22.18
C GLN A 224 -15.93 -29.12 21.91
N GLN A 225 -16.98 -28.34 22.11
CA GLN A 225 -16.98 -26.89 22.06
C GLN A 225 -16.18 -26.38 23.26
N SER A 226 -14.84 -26.49 23.23
CA SER A 226 -13.98 -25.86 24.22
C SER A 226 -13.71 -24.42 23.78
N SER A 227 -13.88 -23.52 24.74
CA SER A 227 -13.73 -22.06 24.69
C SER A 227 -12.29 -21.57 24.42
N ASP A 228 -11.54 -22.24 23.54
CA ASP A 228 -10.10 -22.01 23.34
C ASP A 228 -9.77 -20.88 22.34
N ASP A 229 -10.77 -20.15 21.82
CA ASP A 229 -10.51 -19.03 20.89
C ASP A 229 -9.90 -17.80 21.61
N ASP A 230 -10.12 -17.67 22.91
CA ASP A 230 -9.48 -16.64 23.75
C ASP A 230 -7.94 -16.76 23.77
N GLY A 231 -7.42 -17.99 23.73
CA GLY A 231 -5.98 -18.25 23.81
C GLY A 231 -5.19 -17.70 22.62
N LYS A 232 -5.79 -17.68 21.42
CA LYS A 232 -5.12 -17.17 20.21
C LYS A 232 -5.20 -15.65 20.11
N CYS A 233 -6.30 -15.04 20.54
CA CYS A 233 -6.43 -13.59 20.63
C CYS A 233 -5.41 -13.03 21.63
N SER A 234 -5.25 -13.68 22.78
CA SER A 234 -4.30 -13.30 23.82
C SER A 234 -2.85 -13.28 23.33
N LYS A 235 -2.39 -14.30 22.60
CA LYS A 235 -1.02 -14.34 22.04
C LYS A 235 -0.73 -13.20 21.06
N ARG A 236 -1.70 -12.83 20.20
CA ARG A 236 -1.53 -11.70 19.28
C ARG A 236 -1.47 -10.37 20.03
N LYS A 237 -2.30 -10.20 21.06
CA LYS A 237 -2.30 -9.01 21.92
C LYS A 237 -0.94 -8.86 22.63
N LEU A 238 -0.41 -9.93 23.21
CA LEU A 238 0.90 -9.94 23.86
C LEU A 238 2.05 -9.63 22.88
N ASN A 239 2.00 -10.17 21.66
CA ASN A 239 3.00 -9.86 20.64
C ASN A 239 2.96 -8.39 20.22
N ALA A 240 1.76 -7.85 19.98
CA ALA A 240 1.57 -6.44 19.65
C ALA A 240 2.07 -5.52 20.77
N GLN A 241 1.77 -5.85 22.03
CA GLN A 241 2.25 -5.12 23.20
C GLN A 241 3.78 -5.15 23.31
N ARG A 242 4.41 -6.31 23.10
CA ARG A 242 5.88 -6.44 23.09
C ARG A 242 6.51 -5.58 21.99
N LEU A 243 5.89 -5.53 20.81
CA LEU A 243 6.39 -4.73 19.70
C LEU A 243 6.28 -3.23 19.98
N SER A 244 5.18 -2.78 20.58
CA SER A 244 5.02 -1.40 21.07
C SER A 244 6.07 -1.07 22.13
N GLN A 245 6.30 -1.97 23.10
CA GLN A 245 7.34 -1.80 24.11
C GLN A 245 8.74 -1.64 23.48
N GLN A 246 9.11 -2.49 22.53
CA GLN A 246 10.39 -2.39 21.81
C GLN A 246 10.53 -1.06 21.04
N ARG A 247 9.44 -0.56 20.45
CA ARG A 247 9.43 0.76 19.79
C ARG A 247 9.65 1.88 20.79
N GLN A 248 9.01 1.81 21.96
CA GLN A 248 9.15 2.81 23.01
C GLN A 248 10.57 2.82 23.58
N GLU A 249 11.16 1.66 23.84
CA GLU A 249 12.56 1.52 24.28
C GLU A 249 13.52 2.12 23.26
N LYS A 250 13.33 1.80 21.97
CA LYS A 250 14.14 2.35 20.88
C LYS A 250 13.96 3.86 20.73
N LEU A 251 12.76 4.37 20.94
CA LEU A 251 12.47 5.81 20.91
C LEU A 251 13.20 6.53 22.04
N ASN A 252 13.19 5.98 23.26
CA ASN A 252 13.95 6.51 24.39
C ASN A 252 15.47 6.47 24.11
N GLU A 253 15.98 5.37 23.54
CA GLU A 253 17.40 5.24 23.16
C GLU A 253 17.82 6.33 22.15
N LEU A 254 17.01 6.55 21.12
CA LEU A 254 17.29 7.59 20.12
C LEU A 254 17.23 9.00 20.71
N GLN A 255 16.31 9.27 21.62
CA GLN A 255 16.24 10.55 22.34
C GLN A 255 17.48 10.80 23.20
N VAL A 256 17.97 9.77 23.91
CA VAL A 256 19.22 9.86 24.67
C VAL A 256 20.39 10.16 23.72
N LYS A 257 20.50 9.47 22.59
CA LYS A 257 21.55 9.74 21.59
C LYS A 257 21.50 11.17 21.06
N ILE A 258 20.30 11.69 20.74
CA ILE A 258 20.12 13.09 20.32
C ILE A 258 20.60 14.03 21.43
N LYS A 259 20.22 13.78 22.68
CA LYS A 259 20.66 14.59 23.82
C LYS A 259 22.18 14.59 23.98
N THR A 260 22.83 13.42 23.87
CA THR A 260 24.30 13.30 23.92
C THR A 260 24.99 14.04 22.77
N VAL A 261 24.41 13.99 21.56
CA VAL A 261 24.94 14.74 20.41
C VAL A 261 24.84 16.25 20.67
N VAL A 262 23.70 16.72 21.18
CA VAL A 262 23.49 18.14 21.53
C VAL A 262 24.43 18.58 22.67
N GLU A 263 24.67 17.75 23.67
CA GLU A 263 25.60 18.05 24.76
C GLU A 263 27.05 18.16 24.26
N ARG A 264 27.48 17.24 23.37
CA ARG A 264 28.80 17.35 22.72
C ARG A 264 28.91 18.60 21.83
N GLN A 265 27.83 18.95 21.13
CA GLN A 265 27.75 20.15 20.31
C GLN A 265 27.95 21.43 21.16
N GLN A 266 27.46 21.44 22.40
CA GLN A 266 27.68 22.55 23.34
C GLN A 266 29.13 22.61 23.88
N GLN A 267 29.77 21.46 24.08
CA GLN A 267 31.16 21.38 24.55
C GLN A 267 32.18 21.75 23.46
N HIS A 268 31.90 21.41 22.20
CA HIS A 268 32.80 21.59 21.07
C HIS A 268 32.09 22.29 19.90
N PRO A 269 31.87 23.61 19.98
CA PRO A 269 31.16 24.35 18.93
C PRO A 269 31.88 24.33 17.58
N GLU A 270 33.21 24.17 17.56
CA GLU A 270 34.00 24.08 16.32
C GLU A 270 33.70 22.79 15.53
N GLU A 271 33.24 21.72 16.19
CA GLU A 271 32.87 20.45 15.56
C GLU A 271 31.37 20.38 15.19
N MET A 272 30.60 21.47 15.36
CA MET A 272 29.15 21.49 15.12
C MET A 272 28.75 20.91 13.76
N ALA A 273 29.47 21.28 12.70
CA ALA A 273 29.14 20.87 11.33
C ALA A 273 29.24 19.35 11.13
N GLN A 274 30.08 18.66 11.90
CA GLN A 274 30.25 17.20 11.81
C GLN A 274 29.08 16.44 12.45
N TRP A 275 28.51 16.98 13.53
CA TRP A 275 27.47 16.30 14.31
C TRP A 275 26.05 16.55 13.78
N GLU A 276 25.84 17.60 13.00
CA GLU A 276 24.52 17.98 12.48
C GLU A 276 23.86 16.91 11.59
N PRO A 277 24.55 16.27 10.61
CA PRO A 277 23.95 15.19 9.81
C PRO A 277 23.54 14.00 10.66
N THR A 278 24.32 13.67 11.69
CA THR A 278 24.02 12.57 12.61
C THR A 278 22.79 12.88 13.45
N ARG A 279 22.66 14.12 13.95
CA ARG A 279 21.49 14.59 14.68
C ARG A 279 20.22 14.51 13.81
N GLN A 280 20.29 15.00 12.57
CA GLN A 280 19.17 14.94 11.61
C GLN A 280 18.76 13.50 11.31
N ALA A 281 19.72 12.59 11.09
CA ALA A 281 19.43 11.17 10.85
C ALA A 281 18.73 10.52 12.05
N LEU A 282 19.16 10.82 13.28
CA LEU A 282 18.50 10.32 14.49
C LEU A 282 17.08 10.88 14.64
N MET A 283 16.87 12.17 14.35
CA MET A 283 15.54 12.79 14.38
C MET A 283 14.60 12.13 13.36
N LYS A 284 15.04 11.88 12.13
CA LYS A 284 14.25 11.14 11.13
C LYS A 284 13.86 9.74 11.62
N GLN A 285 14.76 9.03 12.29
CA GLN A 285 14.44 7.73 12.89
C GLN A 285 13.39 7.83 14.02
N VAL A 286 13.47 8.87 14.86
CA VAL A 286 12.45 9.13 15.89
C VAL A 286 11.09 9.36 15.24
N SER A 287 11.00 10.22 14.23
CA SER A 287 9.75 10.49 13.51
C SER A 287 9.16 9.22 12.89
N LYS A 288 9.98 8.38 12.27
CA LYS A 288 9.56 7.08 11.71
C LYS A 288 8.96 6.15 12.78
N ILE A 289 9.61 6.02 13.94
CA ILE A 289 9.11 5.17 15.03
C ILE A 289 7.84 5.76 15.66
N LYS A 290 7.77 7.09 15.85
CA LYS A 290 6.56 7.76 16.33
C LYS A 290 5.36 7.52 15.42
N SER A 291 5.54 7.60 14.10
CA SER A 291 4.48 7.31 13.12
C SER A 291 3.97 5.86 13.23
N GLN A 292 4.89 4.89 13.38
CA GLN A 292 4.52 3.49 13.62
C GLN A 292 3.73 3.30 14.91
N GLU A 293 4.08 4.05 15.97
CA GLU A 293 3.39 3.98 17.26
C GLU A 293 2.00 4.62 17.20
N ARG A 294 1.85 5.79 16.56
CA ARG A 294 0.54 6.39 16.29
C ARG A 294 -0.39 5.46 15.52
N LYS A 295 0.14 4.79 14.49
CA LYS A 295 -0.60 3.78 13.74
C LYS A 295 -1.05 2.62 14.64
N HIS A 296 -0.16 2.12 15.51
CA HIS A 296 -0.51 1.07 16.47
C HIS A 296 -1.62 1.51 17.44
N GLN A 297 -1.50 2.70 18.02
CA GLN A 297 -2.50 3.28 18.93
C GLN A 297 -3.85 3.48 18.23
N TRP A 298 -3.84 3.92 16.97
CA TRP A 298 -5.06 4.04 16.15
C TRP A 298 -5.77 2.69 15.99
N TYR A 299 -5.03 1.62 15.73
CA TYR A 299 -5.61 0.27 15.64
C TYR A 299 -6.17 -0.20 16.98
N GLU A 300 -5.46 0.02 18.09
CA GLU A 300 -5.94 -0.38 19.43
C GLU A 300 -7.19 0.40 19.84
N ARG A 301 -7.23 1.72 19.59
CA ARG A 301 -8.40 2.55 19.85
C ARG A 301 -9.61 2.06 19.05
N ARG A 302 -9.45 1.90 17.73
CA ARG A 302 -10.54 1.47 16.84
C ARG A 302 -11.00 0.04 17.12
N LYS A 303 -10.10 -0.83 17.58
CA LYS A 303 -10.46 -2.19 18.04
C LYS A 303 -11.25 -2.16 19.34
N THR A 304 -10.88 -1.29 20.28
CA THR A 304 -11.57 -1.12 21.55
C THR A 304 -12.96 -0.52 21.34
N GLU A 305 -13.08 0.49 20.49
CA GLU A 305 -14.38 1.08 20.11
C GLU A 305 -15.36 0.05 19.51
N ARG A 306 -14.86 -0.89 18.68
CA ARG A 306 -15.69 -1.98 18.15
C ARG A 306 -16.13 -2.99 19.20
N ALA A 307 -15.30 -3.23 20.21
CA ALA A 307 -15.65 -4.11 21.32
C ALA A 307 -16.67 -3.45 22.25
N ASP A 308 -16.57 -2.13 22.42
CA ASP A 308 -17.45 -1.35 23.30
C ASP A 308 -18.80 -1.01 22.65
N SER A 309 -18.88 -0.94 21.32
CA SER A 309 -20.11 -0.59 20.59
C SER A 309 -21.25 -1.62 20.70
N GLY A 310 -21.16 -2.61 21.60
CA GLY A 310 -22.22 -3.60 21.86
C GLY A 310 -22.55 -4.52 20.68
N PHE A 311 -21.91 -4.32 19.53
CA PHE A 311 -21.89 -5.24 18.40
C PHE A 311 -20.91 -6.37 18.72
N SER A 312 -21.17 -7.07 19.83
CA SER A 312 -20.55 -8.36 20.06
C SER A 312 -20.99 -9.28 18.93
N GLU A 313 -20.03 -9.76 18.14
CA GLU A 313 -20.23 -10.68 17.02
C GLU A 313 -20.88 -12.02 17.47
N GLU A 314 -21.14 -12.19 18.76
CA GLU A 314 -21.73 -13.37 19.41
C GLU A 314 -23.27 -13.39 19.42
N SER A 315 -23.98 -12.33 19.02
CA SER A 315 -25.47 -12.34 19.05
C SER A 315 -26.13 -12.77 17.73
N PHE A 316 -25.38 -13.30 16.76
CA PHE A 316 -25.95 -13.91 15.54
C PHE A 316 -25.87 -15.45 15.56
N GLU A 317 -25.87 -16.05 16.75
CA GLU A 317 -26.16 -17.48 16.89
C GLU A 317 -27.64 -17.72 17.16
N SER A 318 -28.32 -18.20 16.11
CA SER A 318 -29.46 -19.11 16.20
C SER A 318 -30.76 -18.55 16.81
N SER A 319 -31.35 -17.54 16.16
CA SER A 319 -32.82 -17.43 16.19
C SER A 319 -33.40 -18.34 15.11
N GLN A 320 -33.90 -19.49 15.55
CA GLN A 320 -34.83 -20.34 14.82
C GLN A 320 -35.99 -19.51 14.28
N ASP A 321 -36.45 -19.84 13.07
CA ASP A 321 -37.65 -19.29 12.44
C ASP A 321 -38.85 -19.32 13.40
N PRO A 322 -39.57 -18.20 13.57
CA PRO A 322 -40.99 -18.24 13.85
C PRO A 322 -41.73 -17.60 12.68
N SER A 323 -42.47 -18.45 11.97
CA SER A 323 -43.58 -18.07 11.11
C SER A 323 -44.48 -17.00 11.75
N SER A 324 -44.93 -16.06 10.91
CA SER A 324 -46.21 -15.33 10.99
C SER A 324 -46.51 -14.51 12.25
N SER A 325 -46.61 -13.18 12.10
CA SER A 325 -47.92 -12.49 12.03
C SER A 325 -47.75 -10.97 12.07
N SER A 326 -48.51 -10.32 11.20
CA SER A 326 -48.81 -8.89 11.14
C SER A 326 -49.48 -8.36 12.41
N SER A 327 -49.07 -7.18 12.90
CA SER A 327 -50.02 -6.15 13.37
C SER A 327 -49.32 -4.83 13.70
N SER A 328 -50.02 -3.76 13.32
CA SER A 328 -49.73 -2.33 13.38
C SER A 328 -49.71 -1.71 14.79
N GLN A 329 -49.44 -0.38 14.78
CA GLN A 329 -49.71 0.68 15.77
C GLN A 329 -48.47 1.16 16.55
N GLU A 330 -47.97 2.40 16.39
CA GLU A 330 -48.55 3.75 16.52
C GLU A 330 -48.28 4.36 17.91
N SER A 331 -47.51 5.47 17.89
CA SER A 331 -47.46 6.63 18.80
C SER A 331 -47.18 6.43 20.31
N THR A 332 -46.15 7.11 20.82
CA THR A 332 -46.27 8.37 21.62
C THR A 332 -44.99 8.64 22.43
N ALA A 333 -44.57 9.91 22.44
CA ALA A 333 -43.54 10.46 23.31
C ALA A 333 -44.07 10.65 24.75
N PRO A 334 -43.18 10.83 25.75
CA PRO A 334 -43.20 12.14 26.42
C PRO A 334 -41.84 12.69 26.91
N THR A 335 -41.70 14.01 26.80
CA THR A 335 -41.29 15.00 27.81
C THR A 335 -40.41 14.56 28.99
N SER A 336 -39.27 15.25 29.19
CA SER A 336 -38.84 15.66 30.53
C SER A 336 -37.84 16.83 30.49
N SER A 337 -38.15 17.87 31.26
CA SER A 337 -37.35 19.07 31.53
C SER A 337 -36.35 18.81 32.67
N GLN A 338 -35.17 19.44 32.63
CA GLN A 338 -34.37 19.68 33.83
C GLN A 338 -33.53 20.97 33.72
N PRO A 339 -33.32 21.72 34.82
CA PRO A 339 -32.67 23.03 34.81
C PRO A 339 -31.15 22.96 35.06
N GLU A 340 -30.42 23.89 34.45
CA GLU A 340 -28.99 24.16 34.62
C GLU A 340 -28.62 24.67 36.02
N GLN A 341 -27.52 24.15 36.57
CA GLN A 341 -26.69 24.80 37.59
C GLN A 341 -25.31 25.09 36.98
N PRO A 342 -24.69 26.26 37.23
CA PRO A 342 -23.30 26.50 36.84
C PRO A 342 -22.33 26.15 38.00
N GLN A 343 -21.30 25.35 37.69
CA GLN A 343 -20.05 25.28 38.46
C GLN A 343 -18.91 25.90 37.65
N PRO A 344 -17.99 26.66 38.27
CA PRO A 344 -16.78 27.13 37.62
C PRO A 344 -15.65 26.09 37.80
N GLN A 345 -15.02 25.66 36.71
CA GLN A 345 -13.73 24.97 36.76
C GLN A 345 -12.66 25.79 36.04
N GLN A 346 -11.62 26.09 36.80
CA GLN A 346 -10.39 26.75 36.39
C GLN A 346 -9.66 25.87 35.36
N GLN A 347 -9.44 26.41 34.16
CA GLN A 347 -8.51 25.82 33.20
C GLN A 347 -7.10 26.31 33.52
N GLN A 348 -6.24 25.38 33.92
CA GLN A 348 -4.79 25.51 33.73
C GLN A 348 -4.50 25.15 32.28
N GLN A 349 -3.89 26.09 31.58
CA GLN A 349 -3.60 26.03 30.15
C GLN A 349 -2.22 25.38 29.98
N GLU A 350 -2.18 24.08 29.69
CA GLU A 350 -0.98 23.45 29.11
C GLU A 350 -0.97 23.74 27.61
N VAL A 351 0.02 24.53 27.18
CA VAL A 351 0.32 24.85 25.78
C VAL A 351 1.11 23.68 25.20
N TYR A 352 0.50 22.94 24.28
CA TYR A 352 1.19 21.99 23.41
C TYR A 352 1.35 22.65 22.04
N ASP A 353 2.58 23.02 21.69
CA ASP A 353 2.96 23.42 20.34
C ASP A 353 3.11 22.16 19.47
N ASP A 354 2.13 21.90 18.62
CA ASP A 354 2.11 20.81 17.64
C ASP A 354 2.32 21.41 16.24
N ASP A 355 3.59 21.62 15.88
CA ASP A 355 4.02 22.05 14.55
C ASP A 355 4.30 20.80 13.69
N GLU A 356 3.24 20.25 13.07
CA GLU A 356 3.35 19.16 12.10
C GLU A 356 3.55 19.74 10.68
N THR A 357 4.80 19.80 10.23
CA THR A 357 5.13 19.83 8.80
C THR A 357 5.15 18.39 8.29
N GLU A 358 4.07 17.95 7.63
CA GLU A 358 4.05 16.72 6.84
C GLU A 358 5.10 16.82 5.73
N SER A 359 6.25 16.17 5.94
CA SER A 359 7.22 15.93 4.88
C SER A 359 6.79 14.68 4.12
N GLU A 360 6.34 14.89 2.88
CA GLU A 360 6.18 13.86 1.86
C GLU A 360 7.58 13.29 1.53
N ASP A 361 8.08 12.36 2.35
CA ASP A 361 9.31 11.63 2.04
C ASP A 361 9.00 10.58 0.96
N GLU A 362 9.46 10.88 -0.25
CA GLU A 362 9.52 10.00 -1.41
C GLU A 362 10.32 8.74 -1.07
N ASP A 363 9.68 7.57 -1.20
CA ASP A 363 10.29 6.26 -1.02
C ASP A 363 11.28 5.98 -2.18
N GLU A 364 12.53 6.43 -2.06
CA GLU A 364 13.61 5.96 -2.93
C GLU A 364 14.10 4.56 -2.51
N ASP A 365 13.88 3.59 -3.40
CA ASP A 365 14.36 2.21 -3.34
C ASP A 365 15.90 2.15 -3.25
N MET A 366 16.43 2.03 -2.03
CA MET A 366 17.85 1.72 -1.79
C MET A 366 18.12 0.23 -2.08
N ALA A 367 18.37 -0.06 -3.36
CA ALA A 367 18.95 -1.31 -3.81
C ALA A 367 20.34 -1.53 -3.17
N MET A 368 20.46 -2.65 -2.46
CA MET A 368 21.64 -3.07 -1.72
C MET A 368 22.78 -3.45 -2.68
N GLN A 369 23.63 -2.49 -3.09
CA GLN A 369 24.86 -2.79 -3.81
C GLN A 369 25.88 -3.39 -2.83
N GLN A 370 26.06 -4.71 -2.91
CA GLN A 370 27.15 -5.43 -2.27
C GLN A 370 28.47 -5.03 -2.95
N THR A 371 29.29 -4.27 -2.24
CA THR A 371 30.69 -4.05 -2.62
C THR A 371 31.53 -5.20 -2.10
N CYS A 372 31.84 -6.15 -2.98
CA CYS A 372 32.87 -7.16 -2.74
C CYS A 372 34.25 -6.50 -2.86
N SER A 373 34.96 -6.41 -1.74
CA SER A 373 36.34 -5.98 -1.64
C SER A 373 37.30 -7.12 -2.03
N SER A 374 38.11 -6.84 -3.05
CA SER A 374 39.14 -7.71 -3.60
C SER A 374 40.38 -7.74 -2.72
N THR A 375 40.86 -8.94 -2.37
CA THR A 375 42.23 -9.19 -1.89
C THR A 375 43.07 -9.78 -3.02
N PRO A 376 44.32 -9.33 -3.26
CA PRO A 376 45.20 -10.00 -4.22
C PRO A 376 46.03 -11.06 -3.50
N SER A 377 46.12 -12.26 -4.07
CA SER A 377 47.27 -13.12 -3.79
C SER A 377 47.63 -13.99 -4.99
N SER A 378 48.93 -14.18 -5.10
CA SER A 378 49.71 -14.49 -6.28
C SER A 378 49.94 -15.99 -6.46
N SER A 379 50.33 -16.33 -7.69
CA SER A 379 51.20 -17.44 -8.11
C SER A 379 50.60 -18.86 -8.23
N ALA A 380 50.47 -19.27 -9.49
CA ALA A 380 50.54 -20.65 -9.98
C ALA A 380 51.96 -21.26 -9.74
N PRO A 381 52.18 -22.59 -9.89
CA PRO A 381 52.29 -23.16 -11.25
C PRO A 381 51.83 -24.64 -11.44
N THR A 382 51.57 -24.94 -12.73
CA THR A 382 51.82 -26.20 -13.49
C THR A 382 51.05 -27.51 -13.23
N SER A 383 50.33 -27.91 -14.30
CA SER A 383 49.83 -29.23 -14.80
C SER A 383 50.79 -30.43 -14.60
N PRO A 384 50.43 -31.74 -14.86
CA PRO A 384 49.42 -32.21 -15.84
C PRO A 384 48.62 -33.52 -15.55
N SER A 385 47.64 -33.72 -16.45
CA SER A 385 46.97 -34.95 -16.93
C SER A 385 47.16 -36.29 -16.22
N SER A 386 46.04 -36.98 -15.96
CA SER A 386 45.84 -38.39 -16.38
C SER A 386 44.37 -38.82 -16.35
N VAL A 387 44.01 -39.52 -17.41
CA VAL A 387 42.78 -40.27 -17.67
C VAL A 387 42.67 -41.45 -16.71
N THR A 388 41.50 -41.70 -16.12
CA THR A 388 41.09 -43.06 -15.69
C THR A 388 39.57 -43.15 -15.59
N THR A 389 39.00 -43.94 -16.50
CA THR A 389 37.65 -44.50 -16.49
C THR A 389 37.53 -45.55 -15.38
N HIS A 390 36.50 -45.53 -14.53
CA HIS A 390 35.98 -46.76 -13.92
C HIS A 390 34.52 -46.59 -13.47
N LEU A 391 33.68 -47.49 -14.01
CA LEU A 391 32.32 -47.80 -13.58
C LEU A 391 32.32 -48.39 -12.16
N SER A 392 31.36 -48.00 -11.30
CA SER A 392 30.65 -48.92 -10.38
C SER A 392 29.52 -48.25 -9.59
N ALA A 393 28.32 -48.80 -9.78
CA ALA A 393 27.25 -49.13 -8.81
C ALA A 393 26.57 -48.05 -7.91
N PRO A 394 25.26 -48.22 -7.62
CA PRO A 394 24.45 -47.24 -6.90
C PRO A 394 24.53 -47.37 -5.37
N PHE A 395 24.70 -46.24 -4.69
CA PHE A 395 24.59 -46.13 -3.24
C PHE A 395 23.13 -46.08 -2.79
N TYR A 396 22.69 -47.09 -2.04
CA TYR A 396 21.53 -47.02 -1.16
C TYR A 396 21.88 -46.15 0.07
N CYS A 397 21.25 -44.99 0.21
CA CYS A 397 21.32 -44.20 1.43
C CYS A 397 20.38 -44.78 2.49
N ASN A 398 20.94 -45.56 3.42
CA ASN A 398 20.31 -45.87 4.71
C ASN A 398 20.42 -44.64 5.63
N HIS A 399 19.28 -44.13 6.10
CA HIS A 399 19.21 -43.14 7.17
C HIS A 399 19.44 -43.85 8.54
N PRO A 400 20.37 -43.39 9.39
CA PRO A 400 20.44 -43.86 10.76
C PRO A 400 19.34 -43.19 11.62
N ALA A 401 18.63 -44.04 12.37
CA ALA A 401 17.67 -43.64 13.39
C ALA A 401 18.39 -42.92 14.54
N TYR A 402 17.94 -41.72 14.89
CA TYR A 402 18.38 -41.02 16.10
C TYR A 402 17.66 -41.58 17.34
N PRO A 403 18.37 -41.86 18.44
CA PRO A 403 17.75 -42.20 19.72
C PRO A 403 17.04 -40.99 20.32
N ARG A 404 15.82 -41.23 20.79
CA ARG A 404 14.97 -40.27 21.49
C ARG A 404 15.37 -40.25 22.97
N GLU A 405 16.24 -39.31 23.36
CA GLU A 405 16.56 -39.09 24.78
C GLU A 405 15.47 -38.24 25.44
N SER A 406 14.83 -38.85 26.43
CA SER A 406 13.80 -38.28 27.28
C SER A 406 14.44 -37.49 28.43
N ALA A 407 14.66 -36.19 28.26
CA ALA A 407 15.06 -35.32 29.36
C ALA A 407 13.80 -34.83 30.10
N VAL A 408 13.46 -35.50 31.20
CA VAL A 408 12.59 -34.99 32.26
C VAL A 408 13.37 -33.87 32.94
N ARG A 409 12.95 -32.60 32.76
CA ARG A 409 13.45 -31.48 33.55
C ARG A 409 12.40 -31.12 34.60
N ASP A 410 12.70 -31.50 35.84
CA ASP A 410 12.07 -30.95 37.03
C ASP A 410 12.43 -29.46 37.13
N HIS A 411 11.41 -28.60 37.10
CA HIS A 411 11.53 -27.19 37.41
C HIS A 411 10.96 -26.93 38.80
N THR A 412 11.77 -27.19 39.83
CA THR A 412 11.63 -26.52 41.13
C THR A 412 12.13 -25.09 40.98
N SER A 413 11.20 -24.14 40.96
CA SER A 413 11.44 -22.69 40.93
C SER A 413 11.75 -22.19 42.36
N PRO A 414 12.91 -21.55 42.62
CA PRO A 414 13.20 -20.96 43.91
C PRO A 414 13.16 -19.43 43.80
N TYR A 415 11.98 -18.82 43.68
CA TYR A 415 11.84 -17.36 43.87
C TYR A 415 10.39 -17.02 44.27
N VAL A 416 10.04 -17.41 45.49
CA VAL A 416 8.91 -16.83 46.23
C VAL A 416 9.39 -16.64 47.65
N ASN A 417 9.88 -15.44 47.98
CA ASN A 417 9.87 -14.83 49.31
C ASN A 417 10.76 -13.58 49.27
N ASP A 418 10.18 -12.40 49.04
CA ASP A 418 10.82 -11.14 49.48
C ASP A 418 9.85 -9.93 49.59
N TYR A 419 8.55 -10.17 49.77
CA TYR A 419 7.56 -9.07 49.89
C TYR A 419 6.85 -9.01 51.24
N LEU A 420 7.55 -9.31 52.34
CA LEU A 420 6.99 -9.21 53.69
C LEU A 420 8.02 -8.71 54.72
N GLN A 421 8.63 -7.56 54.45
CA GLN A 421 9.37 -6.82 55.49
C GLN A 421 9.46 -5.32 55.18
N GLN A 422 8.31 -4.65 55.04
CA GLN A 422 8.25 -3.18 55.10
C GLN A 422 6.86 -2.68 55.53
N ARG A 423 6.39 -3.20 56.67
CA ARG A 423 5.36 -2.57 57.51
C ARG A 423 5.54 -3.03 58.95
N GLN A 424 6.50 -2.44 59.64
CA GLN A 424 6.46 -2.19 61.09
C GLN A 424 7.01 -0.81 61.35
#